data_AF-A0A1W9M6V6-F1
#
_entry.id   AF-A0A1W9M6V6-F1
#
_cell.length_a   1.000
_cell.length_b   1.000
_cell.length_c   1.000
_cell.angle_alpha   90.00
_cell.angle_beta   90.00
_cell.angle_gamma   90.00
#
_symmetry.space_group_name_H-M   'P 1'
#
loop_
_entity.id
_entity.type
_entity.pdbx_description
1 polymer ?
#
loop_
_entity_poly.entity_id
_entity_poly.type
_entity_poly.pdbx_seq_one_letter_code
_entity_poly.pdbx_strand_id
1 'polypeptide(L)'
;TLAPIDILAPIDILDYIYAVLHSPTYREKYKEFLKIDFPRVPYPKDSETFWQLVNFGGELRRIHLLESPIVEKRITTYPQAGDNIVVKPRFENGKVRINDEQYFDNVPEIAWGFYIGGYQPAQKWLKDRKGRRLNFDDIEHYQKIIVALSETDTIMKKIDEIDFM
;
A
#
# COMPACT_ATOMS: atom_id res chain seq x y z
N THR A 1 -11.84 21.95 -28.32
CA THR A 1 -11.30 20.61 -28.59
C THR A 1 -12.21 19.61 -27.91
N LEU A 2 -12.79 18.67 -28.66
CA LEU A 2 -13.61 17.61 -28.07
C LEU A 2 -12.71 16.82 -27.11
N ALA A 3 -13.16 16.60 -25.88
CA ALA A 3 -12.49 15.70 -24.95
C ALA A 3 -12.31 14.34 -25.65
N PRO A 4 -11.18 13.64 -25.44
CA PRO A 4 -11.02 12.29 -26.00
C PRO A 4 -12.24 11.46 -25.60
N ILE A 5 -12.78 10.69 -26.53
CA ILE A 5 -13.65 9.58 -26.15
C ILE A 5 -12.74 8.67 -25.35
N ASP A 6 -12.95 8.59 -24.04
CA ASP A 6 -12.24 7.64 -23.18
C ASP A 6 -12.64 6.23 -23.65
N ILE A 7 -11.83 5.64 -24.52
CA ILE A 7 -12.03 4.28 -25.01
C ILE A 7 -11.74 3.37 -23.83
N LEU A 8 -12.82 2.86 -23.23
CA LEU A 8 -12.76 1.85 -22.18
C LEU A 8 -11.87 0.67 -22.60
N ALA A 9 -10.84 0.40 -21.82
CA ALA A 9 -9.93 -0.73 -21.97
C ALA A 9 -10.08 -1.73 -20.80
N PRO A 10 -9.65 -3.00 -20.96
CA PRO A 10 -9.72 -3.99 -19.89
C PRO A 10 -9.00 -3.57 -18.61
N ILE A 11 -7.93 -2.77 -18.73
CA ILE A 11 -7.17 -2.27 -17.58
C ILE A 11 -7.98 -1.31 -16.72
N ASP A 12 -8.89 -0.55 -17.33
CA ASP A 12 -9.75 0.39 -16.60
C ASP A 12 -10.75 -0.37 -15.72
N ILE A 13 -11.27 -1.51 -16.21
CA ILE A 13 -12.13 -2.38 -15.42
C ILE A 13 -11.35 -2.98 -14.24
N LEU A 14 -10.12 -3.43 -14.46
CA LEU A 14 -9.25 -3.92 -13.38
C LEU A 14 -9.00 -2.83 -12.34
N ASP A 15 -8.64 -1.63 -12.78
CA ASP A 15 -8.30 -0.52 -11.91
C ASP A 15 -9.55 -0.04 -11.13
N TYR A 16 -10.71 0.04 -11.77
CA TYR A 16 -11.99 0.29 -11.08
C TYR A 16 -12.27 -0.72 -9.95
N ILE A 17 -12.18 -2.02 -10.26
CA ILE A 17 -12.36 -3.09 -9.27
C ILE A 17 -11.33 -2.93 -8.15
N TYR A 18 -10.08 -2.63 -8.50
CA TYR A 18 -9.00 -2.47 -7.53
C TYR A 18 -9.28 -1.35 -6.54
N ALA A 19 -9.78 -0.20 -7.02
CA ALA A 19 -10.15 0.93 -6.16
C ALA A 19 -11.29 0.56 -5.20
N VAL A 20 -12.39 -0.01 -5.73
CA VAL A 20 -13.53 -0.41 -4.90
C VAL A 20 -13.13 -1.41 -3.82
N LEU A 21 -12.34 -2.43 -4.18
CA LEU A 21 -11.85 -3.41 -3.21
C LEU A 21 -10.84 -2.84 -2.22
N HIS A 22 -10.36 -1.61 -2.42
CA HIS A 22 -9.51 -0.88 -1.47
C HIS A 22 -10.25 0.13 -0.61
N SER A 23 -11.52 0.45 -0.87
CA SER A 23 -12.34 1.28 0.01
C SER A 23 -12.50 0.65 1.41
N PRO A 24 -12.04 1.31 2.50
CA PRO A 24 -12.32 0.87 3.87
C PRO A 24 -13.82 0.73 4.15
N THR A 25 -14.63 1.68 3.70
CA THR A 25 -16.07 1.67 3.94
C THR A 25 -16.76 0.50 3.23
N TYR A 26 -16.38 0.18 1.98
CA TYR A 26 -16.84 -1.03 1.30
C TYR A 26 -16.44 -2.30 2.06
N ARG A 27 -15.17 -2.41 2.46
CA ARG A 27 -14.66 -3.58 3.19
C ARG A 27 -15.39 -3.82 4.50
N GLU A 28 -15.71 -2.75 5.24
CA GLU A 28 -16.45 -2.88 6.51
C GLU A 28 -17.92 -3.24 6.26
N LYS A 29 -18.58 -2.57 5.30
CA LYS A 29 -20.00 -2.84 4.95
C LYS A 29 -20.23 -4.29 4.53
N TYR A 30 -19.29 -4.89 3.79
CA TYR A 30 -19.44 -6.24 3.23
C TYR A 30 -18.58 -7.31 3.94
N LYS A 31 -17.97 -6.98 5.08
CA LYS A 31 -16.98 -7.81 5.80
C LYS A 31 -17.39 -9.27 6.01
N GLU A 32 -18.63 -9.52 6.41
CA GLU A 32 -19.11 -10.89 6.64
C GLU A 32 -19.28 -11.68 5.34
N PHE A 33 -19.70 -11.02 4.25
CA PHE A 33 -19.80 -11.65 2.94
C PHE A 33 -18.43 -11.94 2.32
N LEU A 34 -17.48 -11.02 2.48
CA LEU A 34 -16.10 -11.16 1.98
C LEU A 34 -15.34 -12.34 2.59
N LYS A 35 -15.78 -12.85 3.75
CA LYS A 35 -15.22 -14.05 4.39
C LYS A 35 -15.75 -15.36 3.80
N ILE A 36 -16.91 -15.33 3.14
CA ILE A 36 -17.68 -16.52 2.79
C ILE A 36 -17.68 -16.78 1.28
N ASP A 37 -17.72 -15.73 0.47
CA ASP A 37 -17.84 -15.82 -1.00
C ASP A 37 -17.02 -14.72 -1.71
N PHE A 38 -16.94 -14.80 -3.03
CA PHE A 38 -16.23 -13.80 -3.85
C PHE A 38 -16.82 -12.39 -3.67
N PRO A 39 -15.96 -11.34 -3.69
CA PRO A 39 -16.42 -9.96 -3.59
C PRO A 39 -17.33 -9.59 -4.76
N ARG A 40 -18.40 -8.86 -4.46
CA ARG A 40 -19.31 -8.30 -5.48
C ARG A 40 -19.05 -6.81 -5.62
N VAL A 41 -18.58 -6.40 -6.79
CA VAL A 41 -18.28 -5.00 -7.08
C VAL A 41 -19.57 -4.34 -7.61
N PRO A 42 -20.04 -3.23 -7.01
CA PRO A 42 -21.18 -2.47 -7.52
C PRO A 42 -20.88 -1.93 -8.93
N TYR A 43 -21.93 -1.68 -9.70
CA TYR A 43 -21.79 -0.89 -10.91
C TYR A 43 -21.53 0.58 -10.54
N PRO A 44 -20.74 1.32 -11.34
CA PRO A 44 -20.56 2.74 -11.12
C PRO A 44 -21.90 3.48 -11.27
N LYS A 45 -22.13 4.49 -10.43
CA LYS A 45 -23.34 5.33 -10.48
C LYS A 45 -23.46 6.10 -11.80
N ASP A 46 -22.33 6.61 -12.26
CA ASP A 46 -22.18 7.38 -13.49
C ASP A 46 -20.74 7.26 -14.02
N SER A 47 -20.52 7.81 -15.21
CA SER A 47 -19.22 7.76 -15.89
C SER A 47 -18.14 8.56 -15.15
N GLU A 48 -18.50 9.63 -14.43
CA GLU A 48 -17.52 10.47 -13.73
C GLU A 48 -16.95 9.72 -12.53
N THR A 49 -17.83 9.14 -11.71
CA THR A 49 -17.50 8.29 -10.58
C THR A 49 -16.65 7.09 -11.01
N PHE A 50 -17.00 6.46 -12.15
CA PHE A 50 -16.20 5.36 -12.72
C PHE A 50 -14.75 5.79 -12.95
N TRP A 51 -14.52 6.85 -13.73
CA TRP A 51 -13.17 7.29 -14.09
C TRP A 51 -12.36 7.84 -12.91
N GLN A 52 -13.01 8.46 -11.93
CA GLN A 52 -12.34 8.83 -10.67
C GLN A 52 -11.79 7.60 -9.95
N LEU A 53 -12.59 6.53 -9.84
CA LEU A 53 -12.16 5.29 -9.21
C LEU A 53 -11.12 4.55 -10.03
N VAL A 54 -11.22 4.52 -11.36
CA VAL A 54 -10.17 3.99 -12.26
C VAL A 54 -8.83 4.66 -11.98
N ASN A 55 -8.81 5.99 -11.85
CA ASN A 55 -7.57 6.73 -11.58
C ASN A 55 -6.93 6.31 -10.27
N PHE A 56 -7.70 6.23 -9.18
CA PHE A 56 -7.18 5.78 -7.87
C PHE A 56 -6.75 4.32 -7.88
N GLY A 57 -7.49 3.45 -8.54
CA GLY A 57 -7.15 2.04 -8.67
C GLY A 57 -5.85 1.81 -9.44
N GLY A 58 -5.66 2.54 -10.54
CA GLY A 58 -4.42 2.50 -11.31
C GLY A 58 -3.24 3.05 -10.53
N GLU A 59 -3.45 4.09 -9.71
CA GLU A 59 -2.43 4.62 -8.81
C GLU A 59 -2.01 3.56 -7.77
N LEU A 60 -2.98 2.96 -7.07
CA LEU A 60 -2.73 1.87 -6.13
C LEU A 60 -2.00 0.68 -6.78
N ARG A 61 -2.43 0.25 -7.97
CA ARG A 61 -1.78 -0.85 -8.70
C ARG A 61 -0.31 -0.55 -8.97
N ARG A 62 0.02 0.64 -9.50
CA ARG A 62 1.40 1.05 -9.78
C ARG A 62 2.23 1.19 -8.50
N ILE A 63 1.64 1.66 -7.40
CA ILE A 63 2.30 1.73 -6.10
C ILE A 63 2.62 0.32 -5.59
N HIS A 64 1.67 -0.62 -5.67
CA HIS A 64 1.87 -1.99 -5.18
C HIS A 64 2.85 -2.81 -6.05
N LEU A 65 3.02 -2.43 -7.32
CA LEU A 65 4.08 -2.96 -8.19
C LEU A 65 5.44 -2.27 -7.98
N LEU A 66 5.50 -1.23 -7.14
CA LEU A 66 6.66 -0.35 -6.95
C LEU A 66 7.11 0.35 -8.25
N GLU A 67 6.20 0.57 -9.19
CA GLU A 67 6.43 1.23 -10.48
C GLU A 67 6.11 2.73 -10.43
N SER A 68 5.36 3.18 -9.42
CA SER A 68 5.02 4.59 -9.24
C SER A 68 6.24 5.39 -8.77
N PRO A 69 6.60 6.52 -9.41
CA PRO A 69 7.70 7.37 -8.95
C PRO A 69 7.54 7.89 -7.52
N ILE A 70 6.33 7.83 -6.95
CA ILE A 70 6.10 8.22 -5.55
C ILE A 70 6.89 7.34 -4.58
N VAL A 71 7.10 6.05 -4.88
CA VAL A 71 7.81 5.14 -3.95
C VAL A 71 9.30 5.47 -3.82
N GLU A 72 9.85 6.22 -4.77
CA GLU A 72 11.23 6.74 -4.72
C GLU A 72 11.38 7.93 -3.75
N LYS A 73 10.27 8.58 -3.37
CA LYS A 73 10.28 9.70 -2.42
C LYS A 73 10.34 9.18 -0.99
N ARG A 74 11.53 8.73 -0.59
CA ARG A 74 11.78 8.14 0.72
C ARG A 74 11.34 9.08 1.85
N ILE A 75 10.45 8.58 2.71
CA ILE A 75 10.00 9.26 3.94
C ILE A 75 10.77 8.81 5.19
N THR A 76 11.64 7.81 5.02
CA THR A 76 12.40 7.19 6.11
C THR A 76 13.91 7.40 5.91
N THR A 77 14.68 7.23 6.98
CA THR A 77 16.15 7.17 6.92
C THR A 77 16.68 5.88 7.53
N TYR A 78 17.93 5.53 7.24
CA TYR A 78 18.62 4.39 7.86
C TYR A 78 20.01 4.84 8.32
N PRO A 79 20.11 5.52 9.47
CA PRO A 79 21.28 6.36 9.79
C PRO A 79 22.44 5.60 10.46
N GLN A 80 22.20 4.41 11.00
CA GLN A 80 23.20 3.69 11.80
C GLN A 80 23.96 2.66 10.96
N ALA A 81 25.28 2.84 10.87
CA ALA A 81 26.17 1.82 10.29
C ALA A 81 26.27 0.60 11.22
N GLY A 82 26.61 -0.56 10.66
CA GLY A 82 26.69 -1.81 11.41
C GLY A 82 26.70 -3.03 10.49
N ASP A 83 26.38 -4.20 11.05
CA ASP A 83 26.40 -5.46 10.31
C ASP A 83 25.16 -5.70 9.43
N ASN A 84 24.11 -4.88 9.59
CA ASN A 84 22.81 -4.98 8.94
C ASN A 84 22.10 -6.34 9.15
N ILE A 85 22.42 -7.08 10.21
CA ILE A 85 21.80 -8.37 10.47
C ILE A 85 20.44 -8.16 11.14
N VAL A 86 19.39 -8.73 10.54
CA VAL A 86 18.05 -8.71 11.12
C VAL A 86 17.96 -9.73 12.25
N VAL A 87 17.75 -9.26 13.48
CA VAL A 87 17.66 -10.12 14.68
C VAL A 87 16.23 -10.19 15.18
N LYS A 88 15.67 -9.04 15.57
CA LYS A 88 14.32 -8.94 16.15
C LYS A 88 13.68 -7.62 15.74
N PRO A 89 12.90 -7.62 14.64
CA PRO A 89 12.17 -6.45 14.20
C PRO A 89 11.20 -5.95 15.27
N ARG A 90 11.28 -4.66 15.60
CA ARG A 90 10.37 -4.01 16.55
C ARG A 90 10.16 -2.55 16.19
N PHE A 91 8.97 -2.03 16.47
CA PHE A 91 8.61 -0.64 16.23
C PHE A 91 8.48 0.11 17.54
N GLU A 92 9.24 1.18 17.69
CA GLU A 92 9.30 2.00 18.91
C GLU A 92 9.53 3.46 18.51
N ASN A 93 8.62 4.37 18.88
CA ASN A 93 8.77 5.83 18.69
C ASN A 93 9.14 6.24 17.24
N GLY A 94 8.43 5.72 16.25
CA GLY A 94 8.69 6.03 14.83
C GLY A 94 9.88 5.29 14.23
N LYS A 95 10.52 4.38 14.98
CA LYS A 95 11.67 3.60 14.52
C LYS A 95 11.33 2.13 14.36
N VAL A 96 11.61 1.57 13.18
CA VAL A 96 11.63 0.11 12.99
C VAL A 96 13.06 -0.37 13.17
N ARG A 97 13.35 -0.96 14.32
CA ARG A 97 14.67 -1.54 14.61
C ARG A 97 14.78 -2.92 13.98
N ILE A 98 15.91 -3.22 13.34
CA ILE A 98 16.20 -4.58 12.84
C ILE A 98 17.01 -5.39 13.86
N ASN A 99 17.81 -4.70 14.68
CA ASN A 99 18.60 -5.22 15.79
C ASN A 99 18.72 -4.14 16.89
N ASP A 100 19.63 -4.30 17.84
CA ASP A 100 19.75 -3.37 18.98
C ASP A 100 20.43 -2.05 18.65
N GLU A 101 21.10 -1.95 17.50
CA GLU A 101 21.85 -0.75 17.10
C GLU A 101 21.18 -0.03 15.93
N GLN A 102 20.69 -0.80 14.95
CA GLN A 102 20.28 -0.30 13.64
C GLN A 102 18.77 -0.32 13.43
N TYR A 103 18.29 0.74 12.76
CA TYR A 103 16.86 0.98 12.59
C TYR A 103 16.57 1.87 11.38
N PHE A 104 15.36 1.71 10.83
CA PHE A 104 14.74 2.68 9.94
C PHE A 104 14.06 3.74 10.80
N ASP A 105 14.37 5.02 10.58
CA ASP A 105 13.79 6.17 11.29
C ASP A 105 12.64 6.79 10.49
N ASN A 106 11.79 7.57 11.17
CA ASN A 106 10.62 8.26 10.61
C ASN A 106 9.62 7.32 9.92
N VAL A 107 9.45 6.09 10.41
CA VAL A 107 8.46 5.15 9.88
C VAL A 107 7.07 5.49 10.43
N PRO A 108 6.08 5.79 9.57
CA PRO A 108 4.71 6.02 10.02
C PRO A 108 4.13 4.76 10.68
N GLU A 109 3.45 4.93 11.82
CA GLU A 109 2.82 3.82 12.53
C GLU A 109 1.79 3.08 11.66
N ILE A 110 1.07 3.83 10.82
CA ILE A 110 0.11 3.28 9.87
C ILE A 110 0.76 2.27 8.91
N ALA A 111 1.99 2.53 8.43
CA ALA A 111 2.71 1.63 7.54
C ALA A 111 3.18 0.35 8.27
N TRP A 112 3.64 0.48 9.51
CA TRP A 112 4.04 -0.68 10.32
C TRP A 112 2.86 -1.58 10.71
N GLY A 113 1.72 -0.95 11.01
CA GLY A 113 0.48 -1.60 11.43
C GLY A 113 -0.38 -2.11 10.27
N PHE A 114 -0.12 -1.67 9.04
CA PHE A 114 -0.99 -1.91 7.89
C PHE A 114 -1.20 -3.40 7.61
N TYR A 115 -2.45 -3.81 7.46
CA TYR A 115 -2.82 -5.18 7.10
C TYR A 115 -3.19 -5.30 5.62
N ILE A 116 -2.63 -6.33 4.97
CA ILE A 116 -3.09 -6.83 3.68
C ILE A 116 -3.44 -8.30 3.87
N GLY A 117 -4.76 -8.59 3.90
CA GLY A 117 -5.26 -9.89 4.35
C GLY A 117 -4.79 -10.18 5.78
N GLY A 118 -4.25 -11.37 6.00
CA GLY A 118 -3.71 -11.79 7.32
C GLY A 118 -2.28 -11.32 7.61
N TYR A 119 -1.66 -10.54 6.72
CA TYR A 119 -0.24 -10.17 6.84
C TYR A 119 -0.06 -8.68 7.09
N GLN A 120 0.99 -8.34 7.84
CA GLN A 120 1.51 -6.97 7.97
C GLN A 120 2.79 -6.87 7.13
N PRO A 121 2.75 -6.30 5.91
CA PRO A 121 3.85 -6.43 4.95
C PRO A 121 5.19 -5.88 5.47
N ALA A 122 5.18 -4.70 6.10
CA ALA A 122 6.38 -4.11 6.72
C ALA A 122 7.02 -5.06 7.76
N GLN A 123 6.21 -5.67 8.61
CA GLN A 123 6.73 -6.62 9.60
C GLN A 123 7.20 -7.92 8.97
N LYS A 124 6.38 -8.48 8.08
CA LYS A 124 6.64 -9.79 7.45
C LYS A 124 7.93 -9.77 6.65
N TRP A 125 8.17 -8.71 5.88
CA TRP A 125 9.36 -8.58 5.03
C TRP A 125 10.67 -8.67 5.83
N LEU A 126 10.71 -8.05 7.02
CA LEU A 126 11.85 -8.14 7.93
C LEU A 126 11.90 -9.49 8.67
N LYS A 127 10.75 -10.01 9.13
CA LYS A 127 10.69 -11.33 9.81
C LYS A 127 11.21 -12.45 8.91
N ASP A 128 10.87 -12.43 7.62
CA ASP A 128 11.34 -13.41 6.62
C ASP A 128 12.85 -13.32 6.33
N ARG A 129 13.50 -12.24 6.78
CA ARG A 129 14.95 -11.98 6.64
C ARG A 129 15.72 -12.13 7.95
N LYS A 130 15.10 -12.66 9.01
CA LYS A 130 15.79 -12.92 10.28
C LYS A 130 17.05 -13.76 10.07
N GLY A 131 18.17 -13.33 10.64
CA GLY A 131 19.49 -13.93 10.50
C GLY A 131 20.23 -13.57 9.22
N ARG A 132 19.63 -12.77 8.34
CA ARG A 132 20.26 -12.31 7.09
C ARG A 132 20.77 -10.88 7.23
N ARG A 133 21.85 -10.58 6.52
CA ARG A 133 22.39 -9.23 6.33
C ARG A 133 21.60 -8.52 5.23
N LEU A 134 21.07 -7.33 5.52
CA LEU A 134 20.48 -6.47 4.49
C LEU A 134 21.59 -5.78 3.70
N ASN A 135 21.53 -5.90 2.37
CA ASN A 135 22.37 -5.09 1.47
C ASN A 135 21.72 -3.73 1.19
N PHE A 136 22.35 -2.91 0.34
CA PHE A 136 21.83 -1.60 -0.02
C PHE A 136 20.44 -1.68 -0.67
N ASP A 137 20.26 -2.61 -1.61
CA ASP A 137 19.00 -2.80 -2.34
C ASP A 137 17.87 -3.27 -1.41
N ASP A 138 18.18 -4.12 -0.43
CA ASP A 138 17.24 -4.56 0.60
C ASP A 138 16.77 -3.36 1.44
N ILE A 139 17.70 -2.51 1.88
CA ILE A 139 17.38 -1.32 2.67
C ILE A 139 16.49 -0.38 1.83
N GLU A 140 16.91 -0.06 0.60
CA GLU A 140 16.13 0.79 -0.30
C GLU A 140 14.74 0.20 -0.57
N HIS A 141 14.66 -1.10 -0.88
CA HIS A 141 13.41 -1.78 -1.15
C HIS A 141 12.47 -1.73 0.07
N TYR A 142 12.99 -1.92 1.29
CA TYR A 142 12.19 -1.78 2.49
C TYR A 142 11.66 -0.36 2.65
N GLN A 143 12.46 0.67 2.35
CA GLN A 143 12.00 2.06 2.38
C GLN A 143 10.87 2.30 1.37
N LYS A 144 10.94 1.71 0.17
CA LYS A 144 9.86 1.76 -0.84
C LYS A 144 8.59 1.10 -0.35
N ILE A 145 8.69 -0.04 0.35
CA ILE A 145 7.53 -0.69 0.98
C ILE A 145 6.86 0.25 1.98
N ILE A 146 7.64 0.95 2.82
CA ILE A 146 7.06 1.90 3.78
C ILE A 146 6.30 3.02 3.07
N VAL A 147 6.88 3.61 2.02
CA VAL A 147 6.20 4.63 1.22
C VAL A 147 4.92 4.07 0.58
N ALA A 148 5.00 2.88 -0.03
CA ALA A 148 3.86 2.25 -0.66
C ALA A 148 2.70 2.08 0.33
N LEU A 149 2.95 1.54 1.53
CA LEU A 149 1.91 1.35 2.54
C LEU A 149 1.31 2.68 3.05
N SER A 150 2.13 3.72 3.20
CA SER A 150 1.66 5.06 3.59
C SER A 150 0.79 5.72 2.51
N GLU A 151 1.19 5.62 1.25
CA GLU A 151 0.41 6.18 0.14
C GLU A 151 -0.88 5.37 -0.10
N THR A 152 -0.84 4.04 0.07
CA THR A 152 -2.04 3.20 0.03
C THR A 152 -3.08 3.66 1.03
N ASP A 153 -2.71 3.92 2.29
CA ASP A 153 -3.63 4.46 3.31
C ASP A 153 -4.26 5.80 2.87
N THR A 154 -3.44 6.68 2.28
CA THR A 154 -3.88 8.01 1.82
C THR A 154 -4.87 7.89 0.67
N ILE A 155 -4.61 7.04 -0.33
CA ILE A 155 -5.51 6.83 -1.46
C ILE A 155 -6.80 6.14 -1.02
N MET A 156 -6.70 5.17 -0.10
CA MET A 156 -7.89 4.51 0.46
C MET A 156 -8.86 5.50 1.12
N LYS A 157 -8.34 6.51 1.83
CA LYS A 157 -9.17 7.57 2.41
C LYS A 157 -9.83 8.44 1.34
N LYS A 158 -9.11 8.81 0.28
CA LYS A 158 -9.66 9.57 -0.85
C LYS A 158 -10.73 8.80 -1.62
N ILE A 159 -10.58 7.48 -1.77
CA ILE A 159 -11.61 6.63 -2.37
C ILE A 159 -12.90 6.69 -1.56
N ASP A 160 -12.80 6.69 -0.23
CA ASP A 160 -13.98 6.76 0.66
C ASP A 160 -14.67 8.14 0.66
N GLU A 161 -14.04 9.19 0.13
CA GLU A 161 -14.68 10.48 -0.11
C GLU A 161 -15.60 10.47 -1.35
N ILE A 162 -15.47 9.46 -2.23
CA ILE A 162 -16.33 9.28 -3.40
C ILE A 162 -17.59 8.50 -2.99
N ASP A 163 -18.76 9.09 -3.25
CA ASP A 163 -20.04 8.41 -3.02
C ASP A 163 -20.35 7.39 -4.13
N PHE A 164 -19.74 6.20 -4.07
CA PHE A 164 -19.95 5.13 -5.08
C PHE A 164 -20.80 3.94 -4.61
N MET A 165 -21.17 3.88 -3.32
CA MET A 165 -21.94 2.79 -2.71
C MET A 165 -23.45 3.03 -2.65
#